data_AF-A0A7C5MHJ2-F1
#
_entry.id   AF-A0A7C5MHJ2-F1
#
_cell.length_a   1.000
_cell.length_b   1.000
_cell.length_c   1.000
_cell.angle_alpha   90.00
_cell.angle_beta   90.00
_cell.angle_gamma   90.00
#
_symmetry.space_group_name_H-M   'P 1'
#
loop_
_entity.id
_entity.type
_entity.pdbx_description
1 polymer ?
#
loop_
_entity_poly.entity_id
_entity_poly.type
_entity_poly.pdbx_seq_one_letter_code
_entity_poly.pdbx_strand_id
1 'polypeptide(L)'
;MEMDLAKGKPFFESWDELAGSLLRWGDMLIRFGVFLALVYGVYYAIHAGILIINGEALGIGSKPLSSLVDSIITFFCITFLSRVAERKLASRSFRTGGLAALIIGAILLVVAAVAGFVIIFGGFFVILAVEIRRPSARFEG
;
A
#
# COMPACT_ATOMS: atom_id res chain seq x y z
N MET A 1 -47.23 -12.18 -21.24
CA MET A 1 -45.91 -11.59 -21.55
C MET A 1 -45.57 -10.73 -20.34
N GLU A 2 -45.08 -11.39 -19.30
CA GLU A 2 -44.70 -10.72 -18.04
C GLU A 2 -43.49 -9.84 -18.30
N MET A 3 -43.66 -8.55 -18.06
CA MET A 3 -42.55 -7.60 -17.99
C MET A 3 -41.67 -8.00 -16.81
N ASP A 4 -40.43 -8.39 -17.12
CA ASP A 4 -39.31 -8.45 -16.18
C ASP A 4 -39.15 -7.07 -15.53
N LEU A 5 -39.82 -6.89 -14.39
CA LEU A 5 -39.51 -5.85 -13.43
C LEU A 5 -38.14 -6.18 -12.87
N ALA A 6 -37.12 -5.60 -13.51
CA ALA A 6 -35.78 -5.47 -12.98
C ALA A 6 -35.88 -4.86 -11.57
N LYS A 7 -35.94 -5.73 -10.56
CA LYS A 7 -35.73 -5.38 -9.16
C LYS A 7 -34.30 -4.90 -9.05
N GLY A 8 -34.11 -3.59 -9.19
CA GLY A 8 -32.86 -2.94 -8.81
C GLY A 8 -32.50 -3.40 -7.40
N LYS A 9 -31.32 -4.00 -7.25
CA LYS A 9 -30.82 -4.43 -5.95
C LYS A 9 -30.98 -3.28 -4.95
N PRO A 10 -31.42 -3.54 -3.71
CA PRO A 10 -31.55 -2.48 -2.70
C PRO A 10 -30.22 -1.72 -2.61
N PHE A 11 -30.29 -0.39 -2.69
CA PHE A 11 -29.14 0.52 -2.75
C PHE A 11 -28.02 0.13 -1.77
N PHE A 12 -28.38 -0.25 -0.54
CA PHE A 12 -27.44 -0.70 0.50
C PHE A 12 -26.64 -1.96 0.15
N GLU A 13 -27.22 -2.92 -0.57
CA GLU A 13 -26.54 -4.15 -1.00
C GLU A 13 -25.46 -3.85 -2.05
N SER A 14 -25.68 -2.83 -2.88
CA SER A 14 -24.67 -2.35 -3.84
C SER A 14 -23.46 -1.67 -3.17
N TRP A 15 -23.66 -0.96 -2.05
CA TRP A 15 -22.58 -0.32 -1.30
C TRP A 15 -21.71 -1.31 -0.54
N ASP A 16 -22.31 -2.37 0.01
CA ASP A 16 -21.55 -3.44 0.67
C ASP A 16 -20.74 -4.27 -0.33
N GLU A 17 -21.28 -4.53 -1.52
CA GLU A 17 -20.56 -5.15 -2.65
C GLU A 17 -19.38 -4.27 -3.09
N LEU A 18 -19.59 -2.96 -3.25
CA LEU A 18 -18.55 -1.99 -3.59
C LEU A 18 -17.44 -1.94 -2.52
N ALA A 19 -17.81 -1.85 -1.24
CA ALA A 19 -16.85 -1.86 -0.15
C ALA A 19 -16.06 -3.18 -0.08
N GLY A 20 -16.73 -4.32 -0.33
CA GLY A 20 -16.06 -5.62 -0.44
C GLY A 20 -15.06 -5.67 -1.59
N SER A 21 -15.42 -5.12 -2.74
CA SER A 21 -14.53 -5.02 -3.90
C SER A 21 -13.34 -4.11 -3.61
N LEU A 22 -13.57 -2.90 -3.07
CA LEU A 22 -12.52 -1.94 -2.72
C LEU A 22 -11.53 -2.51 -1.69
N LEU A 23 -11.99 -3.29 -0.71
CA LEU A 23 -11.08 -3.98 0.23
C LEU A 23 -10.17 -4.98 -0.49
N ARG A 24 -10.71 -5.76 -1.43
CA ARG A 24 -9.93 -6.75 -2.19
C ARG A 24 -8.92 -6.06 -3.10
N TRP A 25 -9.35 -5.02 -3.83
CA TRP A 25 -8.47 -4.22 -4.67
C TRP A 25 -7.39 -3.51 -3.85
N GLY A 26 -7.75 -2.96 -2.69
CA GLY A 26 -6.83 -2.31 -1.77
C GLY A 26 -5.76 -3.28 -1.24
N ASP A 27 -6.15 -4.46 -0.77
CA ASP A 27 -5.21 -5.51 -0.32
C ASP A 27 -4.29 -5.97 -1.46
N MET A 28 -4.85 -6.19 -2.66
CA MET A 28 -4.06 -6.58 -3.83
C MET A 28 -3.04 -5.52 -4.23
N LEU A 29 -3.42 -4.25 -4.26
CA LEU A 29 -2.52 -3.13 -4.56
C LEU A 29 -1.42 -3.00 -3.51
N ILE A 30 -1.75 -3.12 -2.22
CA ILE A 30 -0.75 -3.08 -1.15
C ILE A 30 0.29 -4.19 -1.36
N ARG A 31 -0.16 -5.43 -1.60
CA ARG A 31 0.74 -6.57 -1.85
C ARG A 31 1.60 -6.38 -3.10
N PHE A 32 1.00 -5.88 -4.18
CA PHE A 32 1.74 -5.59 -5.41
C PHE A 32 2.78 -4.49 -5.20
N GLY A 33 2.44 -3.44 -4.45
CA GLY A 33 3.36 -2.38 -4.06
C GLY A 33 4.50 -2.87 -3.17
N VAL A 34 4.25 -3.82 -2.26
CA VAL A 34 5.31 -4.50 -1.48
C VAL A 34 6.27 -5.24 -2.39
N PHE A 35 5.76 -5.97 -3.37
CA PHE A 35 6.60 -6.68 -4.34
C PHE A 35 7.46 -5.70 -5.15
N LEU A 36 6.88 -4.60 -5.63
CA LEU A 36 7.63 -3.55 -6.31
C LEU A 36 8.71 -2.94 -5.41
N ALA A 37 8.38 -2.61 -4.16
CA ALA A 37 9.34 -2.09 -3.20
C ALA A 37 10.51 -3.07 -3.01
N LEU A 38 10.25 -4.39 -2.99
CA LEU A 38 11.30 -5.40 -2.88
C LEU A 38 12.25 -5.37 -4.09
N VAL A 39 11.71 -5.23 -5.30
CA VAL A 39 12.51 -5.06 -6.53
C VAL A 39 13.39 -3.82 -6.43
N TYR A 40 12.85 -2.68 -5.99
CA TYR A 40 13.63 -1.45 -5.77
C TYR A 40 14.73 -1.65 -4.72
N GLY A 41 14.41 -2.25 -3.58
CA GLY A 41 15.37 -2.52 -2.51
C GLY A 41 16.56 -3.36 -2.97
N VAL A 42 16.28 -4.43 -3.74
CA VAL A 42 17.32 -5.29 -4.35
C VAL A 42 18.13 -4.52 -5.40
N TYR A 43 17.46 -3.74 -6.25
CA TYR A 43 18.15 -2.90 -7.24
C TYR A 43 19.14 -1.94 -6.58
N TYR A 44 18.74 -1.23 -5.53
CA TYR A 44 19.61 -0.32 -4.80
C TYR A 44 20.80 -1.03 -4.15
N ALA A 45 20.59 -2.23 -3.60
CA ALA A 45 21.67 -3.04 -3.03
C ALA A 45 22.71 -3.47 -4.08
N ILE A 46 22.24 -3.97 -5.23
CA ILE A 46 23.12 -4.39 -6.32
C ILE A 46 23.87 -3.19 -6.91
N HIS A 47 23.16 -2.08 -7.14
CA HIS A 47 23.74 -0.85 -7.66
C HIS A 47 24.85 -0.33 -6.74
N ALA A 48 24.62 -0.30 -5.43
CA ALA A 48 25.65 0.07 -4.47
C ALA A 48 26.87 -0.87 -4.53
N GLY A 49 26.64 -2.19 -4.62
CA GLY A 49 27.71 -3.18 -4.75
C GLY A 49 28.57 -2.95 -6.00
N ILE A 50 27.94 -2.65 -7.14
CA ILE A 50 28.64 -2.34 -8.38
C ILE A 50 29.49 -1.07 -8.24
N LEU A 51 28.94 0.00 -7.64
CA LEU A 51 29.67 1.25 -7.42
C LEU A 51 30.91 1.05 -6.53
N ILE A 52 30.78 0.23 -5.47
CA ILE A 52 31.89 -0.10 -4.57
C ILE A 52 32.97 -0.91 -5.30
N ILE A 53 32.59 -1.92 -6.09
CA ILE A 53 33.53 -2.75 -6.86
C ILE A 53 34.28 -1.91 -7.89
N ASN A 54 33.60 -0.93 -8.50
CA ASN A 54 34.21 0.00 -9.46
C ASN A 54 35.11 1.06 -8.80
N GLY A 55 35.30 1.01 -7.48
CA GLY A 55 36.22 1.87 -6.75
C GLY A 55 35.65 3.25 -6.40
N GLU A 56 34.33 3.44 -6.42
CA GLU A 56 33.75 4.68 -5.89
C GLU A 56 34.01 4.80 -4.39
N ALA A 57 34.43 6.00 -3.97
CA ALA A 57 34.76 6.27 -2.59
C ALA A 57 33.51 6.19 -1.69
N LEU A 58 33.61 5.38 -0.63
CA LEU A 58 32.61 5.28 0.44
C LEU A 58 32.74 6.49 1.39
N GLY A 59 32.18 7.62 0.97
CA GLY A 59 32.10 8.85 1.76
C GLY A 59 30.67 9.17 2.23
N ILE A 60 30.55 10.05 3.22
CA ILE A 60 29.26 10.63 3.61
C ILE A 60 28.74 11.47 2.43
N GLY A 61 27.53 11.16 1.94
CA GLY A 61 26.96 11.78 0.74
C GLY A 61 27.39 11.14 -0.59
N SER A 62 28.17 10.06 -0.55
CA SER A 62 28.53 9.30 -1.76
C SER A 62 27.32 8.52 -2.31
N LYS A 63 27.30 8.34 -3.64
CA LYS A 63 26.28 7.55 -4.35
C LYS A 63 26.12 6.11 -3.82
N PRO A 64 27.18 5.33 -3.52
CA PRO A 64 27.04 3.98 -2.99
C PRO A 64 26.40 3.97 -1.60
N LEU A 65 26.78 4.94 -0.75
CA LEU A 65 26.22 5.05 0.59
C LEU A 65 24.73 5.43 0.55
N SER A 66 24.35 6.38 -0.31
CA SER A 66 22.93 6.74 -0.52
C SER A 66 22.12 5.53 -0.98
N SER A 67 22.62 4.79 -1.99
CA SER A 67 21.94 3.59 -2.49
C SER A 67 21.80 2.50 -1.41
N LEU A 68 22.80 2.32 -0.54
CA LEU A 68 22.69 1.39 0.60
C LEU A 68 21.62 1.83 1.60
N VAL A 69 21.59 3.12 1.96
CA VAL A 69 20.59 3.68 2.87
C VAL A 69 19.19 3.53 2.29
N ASP A 70 19.02 3.85 1.01
CA ASP A 70 17.77 3.68 0.27
C ASP A 70 17.31 2.22 0.31
N SER A 71 18.22 1.27 0.03
CA SER A 71 17.93 -0.16 0.13
C SER A 71 17.45 -0.56 1.54
N ILE A 72 18.16 -0.13 2.59
CA ILE A 72 17.82 -0.42 3.99
C ILE A 72 16.43 0.13 4.35
N ILE A 73 16.15 1.39 3.99
CA ILE A 73 14.85 2.02 4.22
C ILE A 73 13.75 1.21 3.53
N THR A 74 13.98 0.77 2.29
CA THR A 74 13.02 0.00 1.51
C THR A 74 12.72 -1.33 2.19
N PHE A 75 13.73 -2.08 2.62
CA PHE A 75 13.56 -3.35 3.33
C PHE A 75 12.87 -3.20 4.70
N PHE A 76 13.18 -2.12 5.43
CA PHE A 76 12.52 -1.83 6.70
C PHE A 76 11.03 -1.54 6.49
N CYS A 77 10.70 -0.71 5.49
CA CYS A 77 9.32 -0.40 5.12
C CYS A 77 8.55 -1.66 4.71
N ILE A 78 9.12 -2.53 3.89
CA ILE A 78 8.53 -3.81 3.48
C ILE A 78 8.24 -4.70 4.69
N THR A 79 9.23 -4.84 5.58
CA THR A 79 9.10 -5.67 6.78
C THR A 79 8.00 -5.16 7.69
N PHE A 80 7.93 -3.84 7.88
CA PHE A 80 6.89 -3.21 8.67
C PHE A 80 5.52 -3.37 8.02
N LEU A 81 5.41 -3.16 6.71
CA LEU A 81 4.16 -3.32 5.99
C LEU A 81 3.64 -4.75 6.03
N SER A 82 4.51 -5.74 5.79
CA SER A 82 4.16 -7.16 5.85
C SER A 82 3.73 -7.56 7.27
N ARG A 83 4.42 -7.07 8.32
CA ARG A 83 4.04 -7.39 9.70
C ARG A 83 2.81 -6.66 10.20
N VAL A 84 2.61 -5.40 9.82
CA VAL A 84 1.58 -4.53 10.39
C VAL A 84 0.34 -4.48 9.53
N ALA A 85 0.49 -4.25 8.22
CA ALA A 85 -0.65 -4.17 7.32
C ALA A 85 -1.30 -5.56 7.17
N GLU A 86 -0.54 -6.62 6.89
CA GLU A 86 -1.13 -7.95 6.69
C GLU A 86 -1.75 -8.51 7.98
N ARG A 87 -1.08 -8.38 9.14
CA ARG A 87 -1.67 -8.83 10.41
C ARG A 87 -2.91 -8.04 10.80
N LYS A 88 -2.95 -6.73 10.53
CA LYS A 88 -4.11 -5.89 10.90
C LYS A 88 -5.27 -6.01 9.91
N LEU A 89 -4.99 -6.26 8.63
CA LEU A 89 -5.99 -6.65 7.65
C LEU A 89 -6.60 -8.02 8.01
N ALA A 90 -5.76 -8.98 8.43
CA ALA A 90 -6.22 -10.29 8.89
C ALA A 90 -7.06 -10.23 10.18
N SER A 91 -6.76 -9.29 11.09
CA SER A 91 -7.53 -9.11 12.34
C SER A 91 -8.79 -8.24 12.20
N ARG A 92 -9.24 -7.94 10.97
CA ARG A 92 -10.34 -7.01 10.65
C ARG A 92 -10.14 -5.56 11.16
N SER A 93 -8.94 -5.18 11.58
CA SER A 93 -8.58 -3.80 11.90
C SER A 93 -8.19 -3.04 10.63
N PHE A 94 -9.09 -3.03 9.64
CA PHE A 94 -8.86 -2.50 8.30
C PHE A 94 -8.43 -1.03 8.30
N ARG A 95 -9.00 -0.19 9.17
CA ARG A 95 -8.64 1.23 9.30
C ARG A 95 -7.17 1.41 9.69
N THR A 96 -6.71 0.64 10.67
CA THR A 96 -5.33 0.75 11.15
C THR A 96 -4.35 0.16 10.13
N GLY A 97 -4.74 -0.91 9.43
CA GLY A 97 -3.96 -1.47 8.32
C GLY A 97 -3.82 -0.49 7.15
N GLY A 98 -4.93 0.13 6.73
CA GLY A 98 -4.93 1.14 5.67
C GLY A 98 -4.12 2.40 6.04
N LEU A 99 -4.23 2.88 7.28
CA LEU A 99 -3.44 4.02 7.76
C LEU A 99 -1.94 3.70 7.79
N ALA A 100 -1.56 2.50 8.25
CA ALA A 100 -0.18 2.05 8.22
C ALA A 100 0.34 1.98 6.77
N ALA A 101 -0.48 1.50 5.84
CA ALA A 101 -0.13 1.50 4.42
C ALA A 101 0.07 2.90 3.86
N LEU A 102 -0.80 3.87 4.20
CA LEU A 102 -0.61 5.26 3.78
C LEU A 102 0.70 5.87 4.31
N ILE A 103 1.01 5.69 5.60
CA ILE A 103 2.22 6.24 6.21
C ILE A 103 3.47 5.63 5.56
N ILE A 104 3.51 4.31 5.43
CA ILE A 104 4.66 3.62 4.85
C ILE A 104 4.79 3.90 3.35
N GLY A 105 3.68 3.95 2.63
CA GLY A 105 3.66 4.35 1.22
C GLY A 105 4.18 5.77 1.01
N ALA A 106 3.90 6.69 1.94
CA ALA A 106 4.44 8.05 1.90
C ALA A 106 5.96 8.11 2.15
N ILE A 107 6.50 7.24 3.00
CA ILE A 107 7.96 7.12 3.16
C ILE A 107 8.57 6.52 1.89
N LEU A 108 7.94 5.49 1.34
CA LEU A 108 8.38 4.85 0.10
C LEU A 108 8.27 5.76 -1.13
N LEU A 109 7.49 6.85 -1.09
CA LEU A 109 7.47 7.83 -2.19
C LEU A 109 8.84 8.47 -2.44
N VAL A 110 9.65 8.62 -1.39
CA VAL A 110 11.00 9.22 -1.48
C VAL A 110 11.99 8.26 -2.14
N VAL A 111 11.90 6.98 -1.79
CA VAL A 111 12.93 5.98 -2.13
C VAL A 111 12.50 5.08 -3.30
N ALA A 112 11.22 4.75 -3.40
CA ALA A 112 10.65 3.86 -4.41
C ALA A 112 9.30 4.41 -4.87
N ALA A 113 9.33 5.56 -5.56
CA ALA A 113 8.15 6.38 -5.86
C ALA A 113 6.96 5.59 -6.41
N VAL A 114 7.20 4.69 -7.39
CA VAL A 114 6.15 3.86 -8.00
C VAL A 114 5.53 2.91 -6.98
N ALA A 115 6.36 2.25 -6.17
CA ALA A 115 5.88 1.36 -5.12
C ALA A 115 5.11 2.11 -4.03
N GLY A 116 5.63 3.26 -3.58
CA GLY A 116 4.97 4.13 -2.60
C GLY A 116 3.60 4.60 -3.08
N PHE A 117 3.50 5.04 -4.34
CA PHE A 117 2.24 5.46 -4.95
C PHE A 117 1.20 4.33 -4.99
N VAL A 118 1.60 3.14 -5.44
CA VAL A 118 0.72 1.96 -5.49
C VAL A 118 0.21 1.59 -4.09
N ILE A 119 1.09 1.61 -3.08
CA ILE A 119 0.72 1.31 -1.69
C ILE A 119 -0.25 2.36 -1.14
N ILE A 120 -0.04 3.64 -1.45
CA ILE A 120 -0.95 4.72 -1.02
C ILE A 120 -2.35 4.52 -1.61
N PHE A 121 -2.44 4.23 -2.91
CA PHE A 121 -3.72 3.95 -3.56
C PHE A 121 -4.41 2.74 -2.94
N GLY A 122 -3.66 1.66 -2.66
CA GLY A 122 -4.19 0.51 -1.98
C GLY A 122 -4.70 0.83 -0.56
N GLY A 123 -3.92 1.56 0.23
CA GLY A 123 -4.29 2.01 1.57
C GLY A 123 -5.53 2.92 1.57
N PHE A 124 -5.63 3.81 0.58
CA PHE A 124 -6.79 4.68 0.38
C PHE A 124 -8.06 3.89 0.09
N PHE A 125 -8.02 2.89 -0.80
CA PHE A 125 -9.16 2.02 -1.07
C PHE A 125 -9.60 1.22 0.16
N VAL A 126 -8.64 0.74 0.97
CA VAL A 126 -8.96 0.06 2.23
C VAL A 126 -9.71 1.01 3.19
N ILE A 127 -9.25 2.26 3.33
CA ILE A 127 -9.92 3.23 4.21
C ILE A 127 -11.29 3.62 3.68
N LEU A 128 -11.43 3.90 2.38
CA LEU A 128 -12.71 4.19 1.75
C LEU A 128 -13.71 3.07 1.97
N ALA A 129 -13.29 1.82 1.79
CA ALA A 129 -14.16 0.68 2.00
C ALA A 129 -14.63 0.53 3.47
N VAL A 130 -13.77 0.90 4.42
CA VAL A 130 -14.16 0.93 5.85
C VAL A 130 -15.17 2.03 6.11
N GLU A 131 -14.99 3.20 5.52
CA GLU A 131 -15.91 4.34 5.69
C GLU A 131 -17.26 4.07 5.00
N ILE A 132 -17.29 3.39 3.86
CA ILE A 132 -18.56 2.97 3.22
C ILE A 132 -19.34 2.00 4.12
N ARG A 133 -18.64 1.08 4.81
CA ARG A 133 -19.26 0.11 5.74
C ARG A 133 -19.64 0.69 7.10
N ARG A 134 -19.10 1.85 7.46
CA ARG A 134 -19.49 2.60 8.66
C ARG A 134 -20.16 3.90 8.21
N PRO A 135 -21.49 3.96 8.10
CA PRO A 135 -22.17 5.24 7.96
C PRO A 135 -22.01 6.02 9.28
N SER A 136 -20.85 6.63 9.50
CA SER A 136 -20.58 7.55 10.62
C SER A 136 -21.30 8.89 10.44
N ALA A 137 -21.85 9.15 9.26
CA ALA A 137 -22.68 10.30 8.98
C ALA A 137 -24.14 9.84 8.82
N ARG A 138 -24.79 9.50 9.94
CA ARG A 138 -26.21 9.85 10.07
C ARG A 138 -26.28 11.36 9.89
N PHE A 139 -26.63 11.82 8.70
CA PHE A 139 -27.21 13.15 8.52
C PHE A 139 -28.63 13.10 9.11
N GLU A 140 -28.73 12.93 10.42
CA GLU A 140 -29.93 13.22 11.19
C GLU A 140 -29.57 14.39 12.09
N GLY A 141 -30.04 15.57 11.67
CA GLY A 141 -29.88 16.87 12.29
C GLY A 141 -30.51 17.92 11.40
#